data_AF-A0A438J3N4-F1
#
_entry.id   AF-A0A438J3N4-F1
#
_cell.length_a   1.000
_cell.length_b   1.000
_cell.length_c   1.000
_cell.angle_alpha   90.00
_cell.angle_beta   90.00
_cell.angle_gamma   90.00
#
_symmetry.space_group_name_H-M   'P 1'
#
loop_
_entity.id
_entity.type
_entity.pdbx_description
1 polymer ?
#
loop_
_entity_poly.entity_id
_entity_poly.type
_entity_poly.pdbx_seq_one_letter_code
_entity_poly.pdbx_strand_id
1 'polypeptide(L)'
;MRPWIVDTGASDHMTGDAAILQNYKPSNGHSSVHIADGSKSKIAGTGSIKLTKDLYLDSVLHVPNLDCNLLSISKLARDLQCVTKFYPNLCVFQDLKSGKMIGSAELCSGLYLLSCGQFSNQGLSSKLRTVSEYVRVFQFCVKF
;
A
#
# COMPACT_ATOMS: atom_id res chain seq x y z
N MET A 1 0.10 -7.58 10.72
CA MET A 1 0.38 -6.96 9.41
C MET A 1 0.58 -5.47 9.61
N ARG A 2 1.60 -4.88 8.98
CA ARG A 2 1.78 -3.42 8.98
C ARG A 2 0.60 -2.75 8.24
N PRO A 3 0.18 -1.54 8.63
CA PRO A 3 -0.84 -0.80 7.89
C PRO A 3 -0.36 -0.49 6.47
N TRP A 4 -1.33 -0.28 5.57
CA TRP A 4 -1.07 0.10 4.19
C TRP A 4 -1.20 1.61 4.03
N ILE A 5 -0.16 2.26 3.53
CA ILE A 5 -0.16 3.68 3.21
C ILE A 5 -0.91 3.87 1.90
N VAL A 6 -1.94 4.70 1.92
CA VAL A 6 -2.68 5.08 0.72
C VAL A 6 -1.84 6.10 -0.06
N ASP A 7 -1.34 5.70 -1.22
CA ASP A 7 -0.34 6.47 -1.95
C ASP A 7 -0.78 6.70 -3.41
N THR A 8 -0.85 7.98 -3.79
CA THR A 8 -1.13 8.40 -5.17
C THR A 8 0.12 8.41 -6.04
N GLY A 9 1.31 8.48 -5.44
CA GLY A 9 2.61 8.44 -6.11
C GLY A 9 3.15 7.03 -6.35
N ALA A 10 2.54 5.99 -5.78
CA ALA A 10 2.89 4.60 -6.03
C ALA A 10 2.27 4.10 -7.35
N SER A 11 3.09 3.51 -8.23
CA SER A 11 2.61 2.87 -9.47
C SER A 11 1.90 1.53 -9.24
N ASP A 12 2.25 0.84 -8.15
CA ASP A 12 1.75 -0.51 -7.83
C ASP A 12 1.53 -0.69 -6.33
N HIS A 13 0.81 -1.75 -5.99
CA HIS A 13 0.76 -2.24 -4.61
C HIS A 13 2.11 -2.88 -4.29
N MET A 14 2.73 -2.49 -3.18
CA MET A 14 4.06 -2.99 -2.81
C MET A 14 4.14 -3.31 -1.31
N THR A 15 4.90 -4.34 -0.97
CA THR A 15 5.20 -4.75 0.41
C THR A 15 6.64 -5.25 0.49
N GLY A 16 7.32 -4.99 1.60
CA GLY A 16 8.59 -5.66 1.94
C GLY A 16 8.42 -7.01 2.63
N ASP A 17 7.19 -7.38 2.97
CA ASP A 17 6.87 -8.62 3.68
C ASP A 17 6.26 -9.65 2.72
N ALA A 18 7.01 -10.71 2.39
CA ALA A 18 6.50 -11.81 1.57
C ALA A 18 5.50 -12.70 2.32
N ALA A 19 5.56 -12.76 3.66
CA ALA A 19 4.76 -13.69 4.46
C ALA A 19 3.27 -13.32 4.47
N ILE A 20 2.93 -12.06 4.12
CA ILE A 20 1.53 -11.62 4.00
C ILE A 20 0.92 -11.91 2.62
N LEU A 21 1.73 -12.38 1.65
CA LEU A 21 1.28 -12.64 0.29
C LEU A 21 0.77 -14.07 0.11
N GLN A 22 -0.37 -14.18 -0.56
CA GLN A 22 -0.95 -15.41 -1.06
C GLN A 22 -0.54 -15.59 -2.53
N ASN A 23 -0.61 -16.83 -3.03
CA ASN A 23 -0.29 -17.16 -4.43
C ASN A 23 1.07 -16.60 -4.89
N TYR A 24 2.05 -16.58 -3.98
CA TYR A 24 3.34 -15.94 -4.20
C TYR A 24 4.10 -16.62 -5.34
N LYS A 25 4.58 -15.81 -6.28
CA LYS A 25 5.42 -16.21 -7.40
C LYS A 25 6.74 -15.45 -7.32
N PRO A 26 7.87 -16.13 -7.05
CA PRO A 26 9.19 -15.52 -7.14
C PRO A 26 9.42 -14.92 -8.52
N SER A 27 10.13 -13.79 -8.57
CA SER A 27 10.56 -13.20 -9.83
C SER A 27 11.94 -13.75 -10.22
N ASN A 28 12.26 -13.68 -11.51
CA ASN A 28 13.59 -14.05 -12.01
C ASN A 28 14.66 -12.99 -11.67
N GLY A 29 14.31 -11.89 -10.99
CA GLY A 29 15.22 -10.83 -10.55
C GLY A 29 15.56 -9.78 -11.60
N HIS A 30 14.88 -9.77 -12.75
CA HIS A 30 15.18 -8.87 -13.88
C HIS A 30 14.47 -7.51 -13.78
N SER A 31 13.48 -7.39 -12.88
CA SER A 31 12.71 -6.16 -12.70
C SER A 31 13.05 -5.49 -11.37
N SER A 32 13.05 -4.16 -11.38
CA SER A 32 13.32 -3.32 -10.21
C SER A 32 12.34 -2.17 -10.13
N VAL A 33 12.22 -1.59 -8.95
CA VAL A 33 11.50 -0.33 -8.71
C VAL A 33 12.48 0.70 -8.14
N HIS A 34 12.23 1.97 -8.41
CA HIS A 34 12.86 3.05 -7.65
C HIS A 34 12.06 3.25 -6.38
N ILE A 35 12.76 3.28 -5.25
CA ILE A 35 12.15 3.60 -3.96
C ILE A 35 12.48 5.04 -3.57
N ALA A 36 11.82 5.53 -2.52
CA ALA A 36 11.88 6.91 -2.07
C ALA A 36 13.29 7.49 -1.85
N ASP A 37 14.28 6.69 -1.43
CA ASP A 37 15.67 7.15 -1.26
C ASP A 37 16.43 7.32 -2.60
N GLY A 38 15.76 7.11 -3.73
CA GLY A 38 16.34 7.14 -5.07
C GLY A 38 17.09 5.87 -5.48
N SER A 39 17.23 4.90 -4.57
CA SER A 39 17.85 3.62 -4.88
C SER A 39 16.92 2.71 -5.70
N LYS A 40 17.54 1.77 -6.41
CA LYS A 40 16.82 0.70 -7.11
C LYS A 40 16.71 -0.51 -6.21
N SER A 41 15.49 -0.94 -5.93
CA SER A 41 15.22 -2.20 -5.25
C SER A 41 14.72 -3.26 -6.23
N LYS A 42 15.25 -4.48 -6.13
CA LYS A 42 14.77 -5.60 -6.93
C LYS A 42 13.36 -6.00 -6.51
N ILE A 43 12.54 -6.39 -7.49
CA ILE A 43 11.27 -7.06 -7.23
C ILE A 43 11.60 -8.53 -7.00
N ALA A 44 11.41 -9.04 -5.79
CA ALA A 44 11.72 -10.43 -5.45
C ALA A 44 10.60 -11.40 -5.83
N GLY A 45 9.39 -10.89 -6.05
CA GLY A 45 8.25 -11.67 -6.49
C GLY A 45 6.97 -10.87 -6.52
N THR A 46 5.88 -11.56 -6.82
CA THR A 46 4.54 -10.99 -6.88
C THR A 46 3.57 -11.96 -6.21
N GLY A 47 2.57 -11.43 -5.52
CA GLY A 47 1.49 -12.24 -4.96
C GLY A 47 0.19 -11.46 -4.87
N SER A 48 -0.76 -12.01 -4.15
CA SER A 48 -2.04 -11.38 -3.86
C SER A 48 -2.28 -11.29 -2.37
N ILE A 49 -3.19 -10.43 -1.93
CA ILE A 49 -3.52 -10.31 -0.51
C ILE A 49 -4.98 -9.88 -0.31
N LYS A 50 -5.63 -10.52 0.64
CA LYS A 50 -6.94 -10.10 1.14
C LYS A 50 -6.75 -9.16 2.34
N LEU A 51 -7.00 -7.88 2.13
CA LEU A 51 -6.87 -6.86 3.18
C LEU A 51 -8.09 -6.85 4.10
N THR A 52 -9.28 -6.84 3.52
CA THR A 52 -10.54 -6.92 4.25
C THR A 52 -11.46 -7.95 3.60
N LYS A 53 -12.67 -8.12 4.13
CA LYS A 53 -13.70 -8.96 3.49
C LYS A 53 -13.97 -8.53 2.04
N ASP A 54 -13.98 -7.21 1.79
CA ASP A 54 -14.40 -6.58 0.54
C ASP A 54 -13.23 -5.97 -0.26
N LEU A 55 -12.01 -5.97 0.29
CA LEU A 55 -10.81 -5.43 -0.34
C LEU A 55 -9.76 -6.52 -0.55
N TYR A 56 -9.58 -6.91 -1.81
CA TYR A 56 -8.56 -7.86 -2.26
C TYR A 56 -7.67 -7.19 -3.29
N LEU A 57 -6.36 -7.32 -3.09
CA LEU A 57 -5.36 -6.81 -4.02
C LEU A 57 -4.70 -7.98 -4.74
N ASP A 58 -4.61 -7.87 -6.06
CA ASP A 58 -3.84 -8.79 -6.88
C ASP A 58 -2.59 -8.10 -7.44
N SER A 59 -1.62 -8.91 -7.87
CA SER A 59 -0.36 -8.44 -8.44
C SER A 59 0.40 -7.44 -7.54
N VAL A 60 0.46 -7.74 -6.24
CA VAL A 60 1.25 -7.00 -5.25
C VAL A 60 2.72 -7.37 -5.39
N LEU A 61 3.58 -6.37 -5.55
CA LEU A 61 5.01 -6.56 -5.67
C LEU A 61 5.64 -6.77 -4.29
N HIS A 62 6.48 -7.80 -4.19
CA HIS A 62 7.37 -7.98 -3.06
C HIS A 62 8.70 -7.27 -3.35
N VAL A 63 8.99 -6.25 -2.55
CA VAL A 63 10.17 -5.38 -2.64
C VAL A 63 10.90 -5.44 -1.30
N PRO A 64 11.89 -6.35 -1.11
CA PRO A 64 12.43 -6.66 0.22
C PRO A 64 12.96 -5.47 1.03
N ASN A 65 13.47 -4.44 0.35
CA ASN A 65 14.03 -3.24 0.98
C ASN A 65 12.96 -2.17 1.28
N LEU A 66 11.66 -2.51 1.19
CA LEU A 66 10.57 -1.56 1.42
C LEU A 66 10.08 -1.66 2.87
N ASP A 67 10.27 -0.59 3.64
CA ASP A 67 9.92 -0.55 5.06
C ASP A 67 8.42 -0.36 5.34
N CYS A 68 7.62 -0.07 4.33
CA CYS A 68 6.19 0.15 4.45
C CYS A 68 5.40 -0.62 3.39
N ASN A 69 4.10 -0.76 3.61
CA ASN A 69 3.20 -1.29 2.59
C ASN A 69 2.56 -0.12 1.85
N LEU A 70 2.57 -0.15 0.53
CA LEU A 70 2.03 0.91 -0.32
C LEU A 70 0.79 0.41 -1.06
N LEU A 71 -0.30 1.14 -0.92
CA LEU A 71 -1.55 0.96 -1.66
C LEU A 71 -1.62 2.02 -2.77
N SER A 72 -1.21 1.65 -3.99
CA SER A 72 -1.39 2.50 -5.17
C SER A 72 -2.86 2.81 -5.43
N ILE A 73 -3.22 4.10 -5.38
CA ILE A 73 -4.58 4.57 -5.69
C ILE A 73 -4.95 4.35 -7.15
N SER A 74 -4.02 4.60 -8.07
CA SER A 74 -4.27 4.49 -9.50
C SER A 74 -4.50 3.03 -9.92
N LYS A 75 -3.74 2.09 -9.33
CA LYS A 75 -3.95 0.65 -9.54
C LYS A 75 -5.25 0.17 -8.88
N LEU A 76 -5.51 0.58 -7.64
CA LEU A 76 -6.75 0.23 -6.93
C LEU A 76 -8.00 0.63 -7.71
N ALA A 77 -8.06 1.90 -8.15
CA ALA A 77 -9.20 2.44 -8.87
C ALA A 77 -9.48 1.71 -10.18
N ARG A 78 -8.41 1.36 -10.92
CA ARG A 78 -8.51 0.62 -12.18
C ARG A 78 -8.93 -0.83 -11.96
N ASP A 79 -8.30 -1.53 -11.03
CA ASP A 79 -8.48 -2.97 -10.87
C ASP A 79 -9.83 -3.30 -10.20
N LEU A 80 -10.30 -2.46 -9.28
CA LEU A 80 -11.57 -2.66 -8.57
C LEU A 80 -12.73 -1.80 -9.09
N GLN A 81 -12.51 -0.98 -10.13
CA GLN A 81 -13.49 -0.03 -10.64
C GLN A 81 -14.11 0.80 -9.51
N CYS A 82 -13.25 1.40 -8.68
CA CYS A 82 -13.66 2.15 -7.50
C CYS A 82 -13.18 3.61 -7.54
N VAL A 83 -13.83 4.48 -6.77
CA VAL A 83 -13.37 5.83 -6.47
C VAL A 83 -12.77 5.90 -5.07
N THR A 84 -11.72 6.71 -4.91
CA THR A 84 -11.22 7.11 -3.59
C THR A 84 -11.70 8.50 -3.26
N LYS A 85 -12.38 8.69 -2.13
CA LYS A 85 -12.80 10.01 -1.64
C LYS A 85 -12.01 10.36 -0.39
N PHE A 86 -11.31 11.48 -0.42
CA PHE A 86 -10.55 12.00 0.71
C PHE A 86 -11.42 12.97 1.52
N TYR A 87 -11.46 12.76 2.83
CA TYR A 87 -12.07 13.62 3.84
C TYR A 87 -10.99 14.07 4.82
N PRO A 88 -11.21 15.12 5.64
CA PRO A 88 -10.17 15.65 6.52
C PRO A 88 -9.48 14.62 7.43
N ASN A 89 -10.19 13.57 7.87
CA ASN A 89 -9.67 12.59 8.83
C ASN A 89 -9.64 11.13 8.31
N LEU A 90 -10.14 10.87 7.09
CA LEU A 90 -10.18 9.52 6.52
C LEU A 90 -10.30 9.57 4.99
N CYS A 91 -9.99 8.46 4.33
CA CYS A 91 -10.43 8.24 2.95
C CYS A 91 -11.28 6.98 2.85
N VAL A 92 -12.16 6.95 1.87
CA VAL A 92 -13.03 5.80 1.57
C VAL A 92 -12.81 5.32 0.15
N PHE A 93 -12.83 4.01 -0.03
CA PHE A 93 -12.86 3.34 -1.32
C PHE A 93 -14.29 2.89 -1.59
N GLN A 94 -14.87 3.34 -2.68
CA GLN A 94 -16.27 3.08 -3.02
C GLN A 94 -16.35 2.47 -4.41
N ASP A 95 -16.96 1.28 -4.50
CA ASP A 95 -17.23 0.62 -5.78
C ASP A 95 -18.13 1.52 -6.65
N LEU A 96 -17.75 1.74 -7.92
CA LEU A 96 -18.46 2.68 -8.80
C LEU A 96 -19.83 2.15 -9.23
N LYS A 97 -19.99 0.83 -9.35
CA LYS A 97 -21.21 0.22 -9.87
C LYS A 97 -22.32 0.16 -8.83
N SER A 98 -22.00 -0.31 -7.63
CA SER A 98 -22.95 -0.51 -6.52
C SER A 98 -23.02 0.68 -5.58
N GLY A 99 -22.03 1.57 -5.59
CA GLY A 99 -21.89 2.62 -4.58
C GLY A 99 -21.54 2.07 -3.19
N LYS A 100 -21.21 0.79 -3.04
CA LYS A 100 -20.84 0.20 -1.75
C LYS A 100 -19.44 0.66 -1.34
N MET A 101 -19.26 1.00 -0.05
CA MET A 101 -17.93 1.15 0.53
C MET A 101 -17.23 -0.22 0.62
N ILE A 102 -16.05 -0.33 0.02
CA ILE A 102 -15.23 -1.57 0.01
C ILE A 102 -14.03 -1.49 0.94
N GLY A 103 -13.68 -0.30 1.42
CA GLY A 103 -12.68 -0.09 2.45
C GLY A 103 -12.53 1.37 2.84
N SER A 104 -11.73 1.62 3.89
CA SER A 104 -11.39 2.95 4.35
C SER A 104 -10.00 2.96 4.98
N ALA A 105 -9.42 4.15 5.08
CA ALA A 105 -8.15 4.42 5.74
C ALA A 105 -8.27 5.67 6.60
N GLU A 106 -7.67 5.66 7.79
CA GLU A 106 -7.72 6.78 8.72
C GLU A 106 -6.48 7.66 8.59
N LEU A 107 -6.65 8.97 8.77
CA LEU A 107 -5.52 9.89 8.82
C LEU A 107 -4.74 9.69 10.13
N CYS A 108 -3.48 9.32 10.02
CA CYS A 108 -2.55 9.22 11.15
C CYS A 108 -1.23 9.89 10.79
N SER A 109 -0.85 10.89 11.59
CA SER A 109 0.41 11.64 11.42
C SER A 109 0.61 12.24 10.02
N GLY A 110 -0.46 12.58 9.29
CA GLY A 110 -0.38 13.15 7.93
C GLY A 110 -0.43 12.13 6.79
N LEU A 111 -0.59 10.83 7.07
CA LEU A 111 -0.79 9.78 6.07
C LEU A 111 -2.13 9.09 6.28
N TYR A 112 -2.80 8.69 5.19
CA TYR A 112 -3.97 7.82 5.29
C TYR A 112 -3.51 6.36 5.38
N LEU A 113 -3.90 5.68 6.45
CA LEU A 113 -3.47 4.31 6.76
C LEU A 113 -4.66 3.37 6.78
N LEU A 114 -4.61 2.36 5.92
CA LEU A 114 -5.55 1.25 5.96
C LEU A 114 -5.05 0.21 6.96
N SER A 115 -5.78 0.09 8.06
CA SER A 115 -5.57 -0.93 9.10
C SER A 115 -6.20 -2.25 8.68
N CYS A 116 -5.50 -3.34 8.98
CA CYS A 116 -5.77 -4.63 8.38
C CYS A 116 -5.66 -5.73 9.45
N GLY A 117 -6.79 -6.10 10.06
CA GLY A 117 -6.85 -6.98 11.24
C GLY A 117 -6.42 -6.29 12.54
N GLN A 118 -6.97 -6.72 13.68
CA GLN A 118 -6.79 -6.07 14.98
C GLN A 118 -5.32 -6.14 15.45
N PHE A 119 -4.63 -5.00 15.46
CA PHE A 119 -3.44 -4.78 16.28
C PHE A 119 -3.80 -3.83 17.42
N SER A 120 -3.41 -4.21 18.63
CA SER A 120 -3.46 -3.37 19.82
C SER A 120 -2.46 -2.21 19.70
N ASN A 121 -2.93 -1.01 20.10
CA ASN A 121 -2.26 0.28 19.99
C ASN A 121 -1.05 0.45 20.92
N GLN A 122 0.01 -0.35 20.79
CA GLN A 122 1.25 -0.09 21.54
C GLN A 122 2.47 -0.21 20.61
N GLY A 123 3.01 0.94 20.18
CA GLY A 123 4.27 1.06 19.43
C GLY A 123 4.19 1.53 17.97
N LEU A 124 2.99 1.67 17.38
CA LEU A 124 2.81 2.05 15.97
C LEU A 124 3.12 3.54 15.70
N SER A 125 2.89 4.41 16.69
CA SER A 125 2.98 5.87 16.52
C SER A 125 4.40 6.38 16.26
N SER A 126 5.44 5.83 16.92
CA SER A 126 6.83 6.29 16.73
C SER A 126 7.38 5.86 15.37
N LYS A 127 7.13 4.63 14.92
CA LYS A 127 7.50 4.16 13.58
C LYS A 127 6.78 4.90 12.46
N LEU A 128 5.49 5.20 12.63
CA LEU A 128 4.71 5.96 11.65
C LEU A 128 5.12 7.43 11.56
N ARG A 129 5.61 8.04 12.64
CA ARG A 129 6.19 9.39 12.59
C ARG A 129 7.42 9.43 11.70
N THR A 130 8.36 8.49 11.87
CA THR A 130 9.53 8.38 10.98
C THR A 130 9.14 8.12 9.54
N VAL A 131 8.16 7.25 9.28
CA VAL A 131 7.65 6.99 7.92
C VAL A 131 6.91 8.19 7.34
N SER A 132 6.13 8.93 8.13
CA SER A 132 5.46 10.17 7.68
C SER A 132 6.46 11.27 7.36
N GLU A 133 7.47 11.46 8.20
CA GLU A 133 8.58 12.36 7.90
C GLU A 133 9.31 11.92 6.64
N TYR A 134 9.58 10.62 6.45
CA TYR A 134 10.21 10.07 5.24
C TYR A 134 9.36 10.23 3.97
N VAL A 135 8.05 9.96 4.04
CA VAL A 135 7.10 10.12 2.92
C VAL A 135 6.88 11.60 2.58
N ARG A 136 6.98 12.52 3.56
CA ARG A 136 6.99 13.97 3.31
C ARG A 136 8.20 14.44 2.50
N VAL A 137 9.30 13.68 2.47
CA VAL A 137 10.51 14.05 1.71
C VAL A 137 10.53 13.44 0.30
N PHE A 138 9.87 12.31 0.05
CA PHE A 138 10.03 11.58 -1.22
C PHE A 138 8.74 10.92 -1.72
N GLN A 139 7.90 11.72 -2.35
CA GLN A 139 6.85 11.21 -3.22
C GLN A 139 7.51 10.84 -4.55
N PHE A 140 7.44 9.56 -4.96
CA PHE A 140 7.59 8.99 -6.32
C PHE A 140 8.26 7.60 -6.27
N CYS A 141 7.50 6.56 -5.91
CA CYS A 141 7.82 5.20 -6.38
C CYS A 141 7.27 5.05 -7.80
N VAL A 142 7.98 5.60 -8.79
CA VAL A 142 7.65 5.47 -10.22
C VAL A 142 8.42 4.27 -10.78
N LYS A 143 7.70 3.28 -11.32
CA LYS A 143 8.28 2.30 -12.25
C LYS A 143 8.77 3.03 -13.50
N PHE A 144 10.08 3.00 -13.75
CA PHE A 144 10.70 3.32 -15.04
C PHE A 144 11.31 2.04 -15.61
#